data_AF-A0A940DHR0-F1
#
_entry.id   AF-A0A940DHR0-F1
#
_cell.length_a   1.000
_cell.length_b   1.000
_cell.length_c   1.000
_cell.angle_alpha   90.00
_cell.angle_beta   90.00
_cell.angle_gamma   90.00
#
_symmetry.space_group_name_H-M   'P 1'
#
loop_
_entity.id
_entity.type
_entity.pdbx_description
1 polymer ?
#
loop_
_entity_poly.entity_id
_entity_poly.type
_entity_poly.pdbx_seq_one_letter_code
_entity_poly.pdbx_strand_id
1 'polypeptide(L)'
;LKHLNPARSFLIIGKAVCGTLAECGLIDPDAQAVTEQDKDLTQTAIYLRNASVHDQNVFNAAMKEFFSPIENPRYVIVKRNALGALSYLHSYACPSAIGRKKEYAEIFAKKLLTETGKFKLIYTRNAYGRKIIMRCRSNSYITLNAKSVDKKFKVSHWE
;
A
#
# COMPACT_ATOMS: atom_id res chain seq x y z
N LEU A 1 0.32 7.76 8.71
CA LEU A 1 -1.15 7.91 8.66
C LEU A 1 -1.59 7.94 10.11
N LYS A 2 -2.15 9.04 10.63
CA LYS A 2 -2.78 9.02 11.97
C LYS A 2 -4.16 8.41 11.76
N HIS A 3 -4.40 7.23 12.31
CA HIS A 3 -5.58 6.40 12.08
C HIS A 3 -6.82 6.96 12.80
N LEU A 4 -7.36 8.08 12.33
CA LEU A 4 -8.61 8.65 12.86
C LEU A 4 -9.85 8.06 12.16
N ASN A 5 -9.69 7.50 10.95
CA ASN A 5 -10.75 6.78 10.23
C ASN A 5 -10.12 5.82 9.19
N PRO A 6 -10.31 4.48 9.31
CA PRO A 6 -9.82 3.50 8.34
C PRO A 6 -10.34 3.74 6.92
N ALA A 7 -11.64 3.96 6.74
CA ALA A 7 -12.23 4.19 5.42
C ALA A 7 -11.64 5.39 4.71
N ARG A 8 -11.43 6.50 5.42
CA ARG A 8 -10.72 7.66 4.85
C ARG A 8 -9.30 7.32 4.42
N SER A 9 -8.58 6.52 5.21
CA SER A 9 -7.21 6.11 4.90
C SER A 9 -7.16 5.19 3.67
N PHE A 10 -8.07 4.21 3.60
CA PHE A 10 -8.24 3.33 2.45
C PHE A 10 -8.60 4.12 1.19
N LEU A 11 -9.54 5.06 1.28
CA LEU A 11 -9.96 5.88 0.15
C LEU A 11 -8.80 6.74 -0.38
N ILE A 12 -8.04 7.38 0.51
CA ILE A 12 -6.87 8.19 0.12
C ILE A 12 -5.84 7.34 -0.63
N ILE A 13 -5.48 6.18 -0.09
CA ILE A 13 -4.50 5.28 -0.70
C ILE A 13 -5.05 4.72 -2.02
N GLY A 14 -6.31 4.29 -2.03
CA GLY A 14 -6.99 3.79 -3.21
C GLY A 14 -7.06 4.82 -4.32
N LYS A 15 -7.35 6.10 -4.02
CA LYS A 15 -7.29 7.18 -5.00
C LYS A 15 -5.88 7.36 -5.58
N ALA A 16 -4.85 7.29 -4.75
CA ALA A 16 -3.47 7.37 -5.23
C ALA A 16 -3.09 6.18 -6.13
N VAL A 17 -3.51 4.95 -5.78
CA VAL A 17 -3.30 3.74 -6.59
C VAL A 17 -4.08 3.84 -7.90
N CYS A 18 -5.39 4.06 -7.83
CA CYS A 18 -6.28 4.21 -8.98
C CYS A 18 -5.78 5.28 -9.95
N GLY A 19 -5.51 6.49 -9.44
CA GLY A 19 -5.02 7.59 -10.26
C GLY A 19 -3.63 7.33 -10.86
N THR A 20 -2.78 6.52 -10.23
CA THR A 20 -1.51 6.10 -10.84
C THR A 20 -1.76 5.10 -11.96
N LEU A 21 -2.57 4.08 -11.71
CA LEU A 21 -2.89 3.05 -12.70
C LEU A 21 -3.51 3.68 -13.95
N ALA A 22 -4.48 4.59 -13.77
CA ALA A 22 -5.11 5.36 -14.84
C ALA A 22 -4.09 6.20 -15.64
N GLU A 23 -3.27 7.02 -14.95
CA GLU A 23 -2.25 7.85 -15.60
C GLU A 23 -1.19 7.03 -16.35
N CYS A 24 -0.93 5.80 -15.89
CA CYS A 24 0.01 4.88 -16.52
C CYS A 24 -0.61 4.04 -17.65
N GLY A 25 -1.90 4.21 -17.96
CA GLY A 25 -2.65 3.43 -18.95
C GLY A 25 -2.82 1.96 -18.56
N LEU A 26 -2.89 1.67 -17.26
CA LEU A 26 -3.06 0.32 -16.72
C LEU A 26 -4.52 -0.04 -16.43
N ILE A 27 -5.37 0.97 -16.28
CA ILE A 27 -6.82 0.86 -16.14
C ILE A 27 -7.48 2.03 -16.87
N ASP A 28 -8.80 1.97 -17.03
CA ASP A 28 -9.62 3.05 -17.59
C ASP A 28 -9.39 4.39 -16.85
N PRO A 29 -9.20 5.52 -17.57
CA PRO A 29 -9.02 6.84 -16.97
C PRO A 29 -10.23 7.35 -16.19
N ASP A 30 -11.44 6.88 -16.49
CA ASP A 30 -12.68 7.26 -15.81
C ASP A 30 -12.96 6.41 -14.56
N ALA A 31 -12.12 5.41 -14.27
CA ALA A 31 -12.24 4.58 -13.08
C ALA A 31 -12.05 5.40 -11.79
N GLN A 32 -12.91 5.16 -10.81
CA GLN A 32 -12.93 5.91 -9.56
C GLN A 32 -12.91 5.00 -8.33
N ALA A 33 -11.89 5.14 -7.49
CA ALA A 33 -11.85 4.46 -6.19
C ALA A 33 -12.90 5.03 -5.22
N VAL A 34 -13.75 4.15 -4.68
CA VAL A 34 -14.76 4.46 -3.68
C VAL A 34 -14.67 3.50 -2.50
N THR A 35 -15.09 3.96 -1.33
CA THR A 35 -15.19 3.14 -0.13
C THR A 35 -16.63 3.02 0.34
N GLU A 36 -16.97 1.86 0.86
CA GLU A 36 -18.27 1.57 1.47
C GLU A 36 -18.04 0.93 2.83
N GLN A 37 -18.75 1.40 3.85
CA GLN A 37 -18.69 0.82 5.20
C GLN A 37 -19.99 0.07 5.48
N ASP A 38 -19.88 -1.01 6.23
CA ASP A 38 -21.05 -1.67 6.79
C ASP A 38 -21.77 -0.76 7.80
N LYS A 39 -23.01 -1.10 8.14
CA LYS A 39 -23.83 -0.32 9.07
C LYS A 39 -23.18 -0.17 10.45
N ASP A 40 -22.44 -1.20 10.87
CA ASP A 40 -21.79 -1.26 12.17
C ASP A 40 -20.39 -0.61 12.18
N LEU A 41 -19.93 -0.08 11.05
CA LEU A 41 -18.60 0.55 10.85
C LEU A 41 -17.42 -0.38 11.20
N THR A 42 -17.64 -1.69 11.19
CA THR A 42 -16.63 -2.71 11.50
C THR A 42 -15.82 -3.12 10.27
N GLN A 43 -16.40 -2.98 9.08
CA GLN A 43 -15.79 -3.37 7.82
C GLN A 43 -15.81 -2.20 6.84
N THR A 44 -14.78 -2.15 6.01
CA THR A 44 -14.71 -1.18 4.92
C THR A 44 -14.29 -1.89 3.65
N ALA A 45 -15.14 -1.84 2.65
CA ALA A 45 -14.82 -2.26 1.28
C ALA A 45 -14.24 -1.08 0.50
N ILE A 46 -13.32 -1.37 -0.42
CA ILE A 46 -12.83 -0.43 -1.42
C ILE A 46 -12.88 -1.08 -2.80
N TYR A 47 -13.44 -0.37 -3.77
CA TYR A 47 -13.60 -0.86 -5.14
C TYR A 47 -13.58 0.31 -6.13
N LEU A 48 -13.58 -0.01 -7.42
CA LEU A 48 -13.66 0.95 -8.51
C LEU A 48 -15.10 1.07 -9.02
N ARG A 49 -15.56 2.30 -9.25
CA ARG A 49 -16.71 2.61 -10.12
C ARG A 49 -16.23 2.94 -11.52
N ASN A 50 -17.09 2.75 -12.52
CA ASN A 50 -16.80 2.97 -13.94
C ASN A 50 -15.56 2.19 -14.41
N ALA A 51 -15.46 0.94 -13.99
CA ALA A 51 -14.30 0.10 -14.25
C ALA A 51 -14.75 -1.27 -14.76
N SER A 52 -13.97 -1.84 -15.67
CA SER A 52 -14.18 -3.22 -16.07
C SER A 52 -13.79 -4.19 -14.95
N VAL A 53 -14.19 -5.46 -15.07
CA VAL A 53 -13.72 -6.53 -14.18
C VAL A 53 -12.19 -6.65 -14.23
N HIS A 54 -11.59 -6.42 -15.41
CA HIS A 54 -10.14 -6.40 -15.57
C HIS A 54 -9.49 -5.29 -14.72
N ASP A 55 -9.99 -4.06 -14.84
CA ASP A 55 -9.47 -2.91 -14.10
C ASP A 55 -9.60 -3.10 -12.58
N GLN A 56 -10.76 -3.61 -12.15
CA GLN A 56 -11.01 -3.94 -10.76
C GLN A 56 -9.99 -4.96 -10.23
N ASN A 57 -9.64 -5.98 -11.02
CA ASN A 57 -8.64 -6.98 -10.64
C ASN A 57 -7.22 -6.39 -10.55
N VAL A 58 -6.83 -5.54 -11.50
CA VAL A 58 -5.54 -4.83 -11.47
C VAL A 58 -5.44 -3.96 -10.21
N PHE A 59 -6.49 -3.21 -9.90
CA PHE A 59 -6.57 -2.38 -8.70
C PHE A 59 -6.53 -3.21 -7.41
N ASN A 60 -7.31 -4.28 -7.33
CA ASN A 60 -7.35 -5.17 -6.17
C ASN A 60 -5.99 -5.81 -5.90
N ALA A 61 -5.30 -6.28 -6.95
CA ALA A 61 -3.95 -6.82 -6.83
C ALA A 61 -2.98 -5.77 -6.27
N ALA A 62 -3.02 -4.54 -6.80
CA ALA A 62 -2.14 -3.47 -6.34
C ALA A 62 -2.42 -3.06 -4.89
N MET A 63 -3.69 -2.95 -4.51
CA MET A 63 -4.10 -2.64 -3.13
C MET A 63 -3.69 -3.75 -2.16
N LYS A 64 -3.90 -5.02 -2.55
CA LYS A 64 -3.48 -6.18 -1.76
C LYS A 64 -1.98 -6.15 -1.51
N GLU A 65 -1.17 -5.94 -2.55
CA GLU A 65 0.29 -5.86 -2.42
C GLU A 65 0.74 -4.69 -1.54
N PHE A 66 0.10 -3.52 -1.66
CA PHE A 66 0.44 -2.34 -0.83
C PHE A 66 0.23 -2.60 0.66
N PHE A 67 -0.85 -3.32 1.02
CA PHE A 67 -1.18 -3.69 2.40
C PHE A 67 -0.63 -5.04 2.83
N SER A 68 0.16 -5.71 1.99
CA SER A 68 0.81 -6.97 2.35
C SER A 68 2.12 -6.73 3.11
N PRO A 69 2.56 -7.70 3.93
CA PRO A 69 3.91 -7.70 4.48
C PRO A 69 4.96 -7.42 3.41
N ILE A 70 5.96 -6.62 3.77
CA ILE A 70 7.02 -6.27 2.82
C ILE A 70 7.90 -7.50 2.62
N GLU A 71 8.02 -7.96 1.38
CA GLU A 71 8.92 -9.06 1.03
C GLU A 71 10.10 -8.55 0.19
N ASN A 72 10.00 -8.66 -1.14
CA ASN A 72 11.03 -8.24 -2.08
C ASN A 72 10.50 -7.31 -3.18
N PRO A 73 9.79 -6.21 -2.86
CA PRO A 73 9.28 -5.30 -3.87
C PRO A 73 10.43 -4.54 -4.53
N ARG A 74 10.30 -4.19 -5.82
CA ARG A 74 11.34 -3.41 -6.55
C ARG A 74 11.53 -2.00 -6.00
N TYR A 75 10.49 -1.45 -5.38
CA TYR A 75 10.53 -0.19 -4.65
C TYR A 75 9.80 -0.33 -3.32
N VAL A 76 10.30 0.37 -2.30
CA VAL A 76 9.58 0.58 -1.04
C VAL A 76 9.30 2.06 -0.85
N ILE A 77 8.21 2.35 -0.16
CA ILE A 77 7.79 3.70 0.17
C ILE A 77 7.88 3.84 1.68
N VAL A 78 8.71 4.77 2.14
CA VAL A 78 9.01 4.93 3.57
C VAL A 78 8.69 6.34 4.01
N LYS A 79 7.87 6.48 5.05
CA LYS A 79 7.52 7.80 5.58
C LYS A 79 8.76 8.49 6.15
N ARG A 80 8.83 9.81 5.99
CA ARG A 80 9.78 10.69 6.69
C ARG A 80 9.10 11.31 7.91
N ASN A 81 9.80 11.34 9.03
CA ASN A 81 9.38 12.10 10.20
C ASN A 81 9.62 13.61 10.00
N ALA A 82 9.24 14.43 10.98
CA ALA A 82 9.41 15.88 10.91
C ALA A 82 10.88 16.32 10.71
N LEU A 83 11.83 15.53 11.24
CA LEU A 83 13.27 15.73 11.13
C LEU A 83 13.88 15.16 9.83
N GLY A 84 13.06 14.62 8.91
CA GLY A 84 13.52 14.07 7.62
C GLY A 84 14.08 12.65 7.68
N ALA A 85 14.19 12.04 8.86
CA ALA A 85 14.63 10.65 9.03
C ALA A 85 13.54 9.65 8.60
N LEU A 86 13.99 8.47 8.14
CA LEU A 86 13.09 7.40 7.70
C LEU A 86 12.39 6.74 8.89
N SER A 87 11.06 6.70 8.84
CA SER A 87 10.21 5.97 9.79
C SER A 87 9.84 4.61 9.19
N TYR A 88 10.64 3.59 9.50
CA TYR A 88 10.41 2.22 8.99
C TYR A 88 9.09 1.61 9.46
N LEU A 89 8.55 2.05 10.61
CA LEU A 89 7.22 1.67 11.08
C LEU A 89 6.12 1.96 10.04
N HIS A 90 6.27 3.07 9.32
CA HIS A 90 5.35 3.50 8.26
C HIS A 90 6.01 3.29 6.90
N SER A 91 6.32 2.04 6.59
CA SER A 91 6.80 1.63 5.27
C SER A 91 5.85 0.66 4.61
N TYR A 92 5.81 0.74 3.27
CA TYR A 92 4.88 0.01 2.42
C TYR A 92 5.61 -0.52 1.18
N ALA A 93 5.14 -1.64 0.64
CA ALA A 93 5.58 -2.11 -0.66
C ALA A 93 5.00 -1.22 -1.77
N CYS A 94 5.80 -0.89 -2.78
CA CYS A 94 5.25 -0.37 -4.02
C CYS A 94 4.64 -1.55 -4.81
N PRO A 95 3.37 -1.47 -5.23
CA PRO A 95 2.73 -2.54 -5.99
C PRO A 95 3.52 -2.88 -7.26
N SER A 96 3.60 -4.16 -7.61
CA SER A 96 4.33 -4.70 -8.75
C SER A 96 3.90 -4.07 -10.09
N ALA A 97 2.59 -3.91 -10.30
CA ALA A 97 2.02 -3.24 -11.48
C ALA A 97 2.56 -1.81 -11.68
N ILE A 98 2.79 -1.10 -10.57
CA ILE A 98 3.35 0.26 -10.54
C ILE A 98 4.89 0.18 -10.60
N GLY A 99 5.50 -0.62 -9.74
CA GLY A 99 6.95 -0.77 -9.58
C GLY A 99 7.66 -1.37 -10.79
N ARG A 100 6.93 -1.85 -11.82
CA ARG A 100 7.50 -2.34 -13.09
C ARG A 100 8.32 -1.28 -13.84
N LYS A 101 7.98 0.00 -13.69
CA LYS A 101 8.70 1.14 -14.29
C LYS A 101 9.05 2.17 -13.23
N LYS A 102 10.19 2.84 -13.42
CA LYS A 102 10.62 3.90 -12.51
C LYS A 102 9.63 5.07 -12.56
N GLU A 103 9.21 5.48 -13.75
CA GLU A 103 8.28 6.60 -13.93
C GLU A 103 6.97 6.38 -13.16
N TYR A 104 6.41 5.17 -13.25
CA TYR A 104 5.15 4.82 -12.59
C TYR A 104 5.26 4.89 -11.06
N ALA A 105 6.37 4.39 -10.52
CA ALA A 105 6.64 4.45 -9.09
C ALA A 105 6.82 5.90 -8.60
N GLU A 106 7.41 6.78 -9.42
CA GLU A 106 7.55 8.21 -9.12
C GLU A 106 6.21 8.95 -9.18
N ILE A 107 5.35 8.65 -10.17
CA ILE A 107 3.96 9.14 -10.24
C ILE A 107 3.21 8.73 -8.98
N PHE A 108 3.29 7.45 -8.60
CA PHE A 108 2.63 6.95 -7.39
C PHE A 108 3.12 7.65 -6.14
N ALA A 109 4.44 7.80 -5.98
CA ALA A 109 5.01 8.51 -4.85
C ALA A 109 4.49 9.95 -4.80
N LYS A 110 4.43 10.65 -5.94
CA LYS A 110 3.89 12.02 -6.03
C LYS A 110 2.42 12.09 -5.61
N LYS A 111 1.55 11.20 -6.10
CA LYS A 111 0.13 11.16 -5.71
C LYS A 111 -0.06 10.84 -4.23
N LEU A 112 0.69 9.87 -3.72
CA LEU A 112 0.63 9.50 -2.30
C LEU A 112 1.14 10.62 -1.39
N LEU A 113 2.18 11.35 -1.80
CA LEU A 113 2.74 12.51 -1.10
C LEU A 113 1.68 13.61 -0.90
N THR A 114 0.96 13.95 -1.97
CA THR A 114 -0.11 14.97 -1.95
C THR A 114 -1.16 14.66 -0.90
N GLU A 115 -1.50 13.39 -0.72
CA GLU A 115 -2.62 12.98 0.14
C GLU A 115 -2.21 12.62 1.59
N THR A 116 -0.97 12.18 1.82
CA THR A 116 -0.60 11.50 3.09
C THR A 116 0.67 12.03 3.78
N GLY A 117 1.35 13.02 3.18
CA GLY A 117 2.54 13.68 3.74
C GLY A 117 3.87 13.16 3.19
N LYS A 118 5.00 13.46 3.86
CA LYS A 118 6.36 13.21 3.34
C LYS A 118 6.71 11.71 3.31
N PHE A 119 6.74 11.11 2.14
CA PHE A 119 7.22 9.76 1.84
C PHE A 119 8.47 9.82 0.95
N LYS A 120 9.31 8.79 1.04
CA LYS A 120 10.46 8.58 0.16
C LYS A 120 10.29 7.27 -0.59
N LEU A 121 10.35 7.33 -1.92
CA LEU A 121 10.48 6.16 -2.77
C LEU A 121 11.94 5.70 -2.77
N ILE A 122 12.17 4.41 -2.55
CA ILE A 122 13.51 3.82 -2.47
C ILE A 122 13.57 2.60 -3.37
N TYR A 123 14.48 2.60 -4.34
CA TYR A 123 14.79 1.43 -5.16
C TYR A 123 15.57 0.39 -4.35
N THR A 124 15.19 -0.88 -4.49
CA THR A 124 15.62 -1.92 -3.55
C THR A 124 16.66 -2.88 -4.11
N ARG A 125 16.86 -2.93 -5.43
CA ARG A 125 17.76 -3.90 -6.07
C ARG A 125 19.24 -3.48 -6.08
N ASN A 126 19.63 -2.60 -5.17
CA ASN A 126 21.02 -2.22 -4.93
C ASN A 126 21.40 -2.44 -3.45
N ALA A 127 22.69 -2.37 -3.12
CA ALA A 127 23.17 -2.68 -1.77
C ALA A 127 22.51 -1.80 -0.68
N TYR A 128 22.31 -0.51 -0.95
CA TYR A 128 21.61 0.41 -0.04
C TYR A 128 20.15 0.01 0.16
N GLY A 129 19.43 -0.25 -0.94
CA GLY A 129 18.04 -0.63 -0.97
C GLY A 129 17.76 -1.94 -0.25
N ARG A 130 18.65 -2.94 -0.37
CA ARG A 130 18.55 -4.19 0.38
C ARG A 130 18.61 -3.95 1.90
N LYS A 131 19.51 -3.08 2.37
CA LYS A 131 19.57 -2.68 3.80
C LYS A 131 18.27 -2.04 4.25
N ILE A 132 17.66 -1.20 3.41
CA ILE A 132 16.37 -0.57 3.70
C ILE A 132 15.24 -1.61 3.74
N ILE A 133 15.16 -2.53 2.78
CA ILE A 133 14.18 -3.64 2.79
C ILE A 133 14.26 -4.40 4.12
N MET A 134 15.47 -4.79 4.56
CA MET A 134 15.62 -5.54 5.81
C MET A 134 15.07 -4.78 7.02
N ARG A 135 15.30 -3.47 7.08
CA ARG A 135 14.71 -2.61 8.12
C ARG A 135 13.19 -2.54 8.01
N CYS A 136 12.65 -2.38 6.81
CA CYS A 136 11.21 -2.38 6.56
C CYS A 136 10.54 -3.70 6.98
N ARG A 137 11.16 -4.85 6.66
CA ARG A 137 10.67 -6.19 7.02
C ARG A 137 10.57 -6.40 8.53
N SER A 138 11.56 -5.91 9.28
CA SER A 138 11.58 -6.09 10.73
C SER A 138 10.71 -5.09 11.49
N ASN A 139 10.47 -3.90 10.94
CA ASN A 139 9.87 -2.79 11.70
C ASN A 139 8.53 -2.29 11.17
N SER A 140 8.12 -2.63 9.95
CA SER A 140 6.87 -2.10 9.37
C SER A 140 5.65 -2.57 10.15
N TYR A 141 4.71 -1.65 10.39
CA TYR A 141 3.48 -1.93 11.11
C TYR A 141 2.70 -3.09 10.47
N ILE A 142 2.54 -3.08 9.13
CA ILE A 142 1.84 -4.14 8.40
C ILE A 142 2.48 -5.51 8.63
N THR A 143 3.81 -5.61 8.53
CA THR A 143 4.51 -6.89 8.71
C THR A 143 4.44 -7.38 10.16
N LEU A 144 4.52 -6.46 11.13
CA LEU A 144 4.36 -6.79 12.56
C LEU A 144 2.93 -7.22 12.88
N ASN A 145 1.93 -6.56 12.28
CA ASN A 145 0.53 -6.86 12.51
C ASN A 145 0.13 -8.20 11.88
N ALA A 146 0.58 -8.49 10.65
CA ALA A 146 0.37 -9.78 10.01
C ALA A 146 0.92 -10.94 10.86
N LYS A 147 2.16 -10.81 11.37
CA LYS A 147 2.72 -11.80 12.31
C LYS A 147 1.91 -11.98 13.59
N SER A 148 1.23 -10.94 14.06
CA SER A 148 0.41 -10.99 15.27
C SER A 148 -0.94 -11.65 15.01
N VAL A 149 -1.53 -11.40 13.83
CA VAL A 149 -2.76 -12.06 13.36
C VAL A 149 -2.50 -13.55 13.13
N ASP A 150 -1.42 -13.91 12.42
CA ASP A 150 -1.06 -15.31 12.11
C ASP A 150 -0.70 -16.13 13.36
N LYS A 151 -0.28 -15.48 14.46
CA LYS A 151 0.02 -16.14 15.74
C LYS A 151 -1.22 -16.56 16.51
N LYS A 152 -2.37 -15.93 16.28
CA LYS A 152 -3.65 -16.37 16.87
C LYS A 152 -4.27 -17.39 15.90
N PHE A 153 -4.75 -18.51 16.45
CA PHE A 153 -5.28 -19.70 15.75
C PHE A 153 -4.30 -20.85 15.42
N LYS A 154 -3.41 -21.21 16.35
CA LYS A 154 -3.14 -22.65 16.58
C LYS A 154 -4.03 -23.13 17.72
N VAL A 155 -5.28 -23.48 17.39
CA VAL A 155 -6.12 -24.26 18.32
C VAL A 155 -5.65 -25.71 18.17
N SER A 156 -4.82 -26.19 19.10
CA SER A 156 -4.61 -27.64 19.22
C SER A 156 -5.90 -28.24 19.75
N HIS A 157 -6.63 -28.98 18.90
CA HIS A 157 -7.58 -29.95 19.41
C HIS A 157 -6.77 -31.02 20.14
N TRP A 158 -7.03 -31.19 21.43
CA TRP A 158 -6.58 -32.34 22.18
C TRP A 158 -7.67 -33.41 22.01
N GLU A 159 -7.32 -34.55 21.39
CA GLU A 159 -8.11 -35.78 21.46
C GLU A 159 -7.90 -36.48 22.82
#